data_AF-E5CGM4-F1
#
_entry.id   AF-E5CGM4-F1
#
_cell.length_a   1.000
_cell.length_b   1.000
_cell.length_c   1.000
_cell.angle_alpha   90.00
_cell.angle_beta   90.00
_cell.angle_gamma   90.00
#
_symmetry.space_group_name_H-M   'P 1'
#
loop_
_entity.id
_entity.type
_entity.pdbx_description
1 polymer ?
#
loop_
_entity_poly.entity_id
_entity_poly.type
_entity_poly.pdbx_seq_one_letter_code
_entity_poly.pdbx_strand_id
1 'polypeptide(L)'
;MNLIMDRFSRKLVLLLLLVIWQSSLGTNTALKDFSNVSTKNFSQNGYYKLPDGLMIQWGKKTGGSSYQGTITLPLSFHDDYYSLACSAMKGNLIDLSSWVINYLAKTKSSFNYICTYAAEGNGTSNAEFHWIAIGRWK
;
A
#
# COMPACT_ATOMS: atom_id res chain seq x y z
N MET A 1 4.22 -35.55 -35.75
CA MET A 1 3.78 -34.14 -35.85
C MET A 1 4.02 -33.55 -37.25
N ASN A 2 3.86 -34.33 -38.34
CA ASN A 2 4.20 -33.87 -39.70
C ASN A 2 3.02 -33.80 -40.67
N LEU A 3 1.82 -34.28 -40.29
CA LEU A 3 0.69 -34.39 -41.22
C LEU A 3 -0.27 -33.19 -41.21
N ILE A 4 -0.19 -32.33 -40.18
CA ILE A 4 -1.09 -31.17 -40.05
C ILE A 4 -0.52 -29.93 -40.78
N MET A 5 0.80 -29.80 -40.88
CA MET A 5 1.45 -28.67 -41.56
C MET A 5 1.42 -28.74 -43.08
N ASP A 6 1.32 -29.94 -43.68
CA ASP A 6 1.43 -30.11 -45.14
C ASP A 6 0.17 -29.65 -45.90
N ARG A 7 -0.97 -29.48 -45.20
CA ARG A 7 -2.22 -28.98 -45.79
C ARG A 7 -2.36 -27.46 -45.77
N PHE A 8 -1.45 -26.77 -45.09
CA PHE A 8 -1.46 -25.33 -44.98
C PHE A 8 -0.36 -24.73 -45.87
N SER A 9 -0.71 -23.74 -46.68
CA SER A 9 0.27 -22.99 -47.48
C SER A 9 1.41 -22.49 -46.58
N ARG A 10 2.67 -22.60 -47.03
CA ARG A 10 3.85 -22.10 -46.30
C ARG A 10 3.69 -20.64 -45.86
N LYS A 11 3.00 -19.82 -46.65
CA LYS A 11 2.68 -18.42 -46.31
C LYS A 11 1.75 -18.31 -45.09
N LEU A 12 0.78 -19.21 -44.98
CA LEU A 12 -0.18 -19.22 -43.88
C LEU A 12 0.45 -19.76 -42.58
N VAL A 13 1.36 -20.72 -42.68
CA VAL A 13 2.15 -21.21 -41.53
C VAL A 13 3.05 -20.09 -40.97
N LEU A 14 3.74 -19.36 -41.85
CA LEU A 14 4.58 -18.22 -41.45
C LEU A 14 3.77 -17.10 -40.78
N LEU A 15 2.57 -16.82 -41.31
CA LEU A 15 1.68 -15.82 -40.72
C LEU A 15 1.22 -16.23 -39.31
N LEU A 16 0.83 -17.50 -39.11
CA LEU A 16 0.43 -18.03 -37.80
C LEU A 16 1.58 -17.95 -36.79
N LEU A 17 2.81 -18.29 -37.18
CA LEU A 17 3.98 -18.18 -36.31
C LEU A 17 4.27 -16.72 -35.91
N LEU A 18 4.12 -15.78 -36.85
CA LEU A 18 4.31 -14.35 -36.58
C LEU A 18 3.26 -13.83 -35.58
N VAL A 19 1.99 -14.22 -35.75
CA VAL A 19 0.89 -13.84 -34.84
C VAL A 19 1.11 -14.40 -33.43
N ILE A 20 1.51 -15.67 -33.31
CA ILE A 20 1.80 -16.29 -32.01
C ILE A 20 2.99 -15.59 -31.34
N TRP A 21 4.05 -15.28 -32.10
CA TRP A 21 5.23 -14.59 -31.59
C TRP A 21 4.93 -13.15 -31.14
N GLN A 22 4.11 -12.40 -31.91
CA GLN A 22 3.69 -11.06 -31.48
C GLN A 22 2.73 -11.10 -30.27
N SER A 23 1.86 -12.11 -30.19
CA SER A 23 0.94 -12.27 -29.05
C SER A 23 1.66 -12.58 -27.72
N SER A 24 2.84 -13.21 -27.76
CA SER A 24 3.65 -13.47 -26.56
C SER A 24 4.48 -12.27 -26.10
N LEU A 25 4.81 -11.34 -27.02
CA LEU A 25 5.49 -10.09 -26.67
C LEU A 25 4.55 -9.11 -25.94
N GLY A 26 3.31 -8.99 -26.38
CA GLY A 26 2.31 -8.10 -25.78
C GLY A 26 1.75 -8.57 -24.43
N THR A 27 1.78 -9.88 -24.15
CA THR A 27 1.35 -10.42 -22.84
C THR A 27 2.44 -10.31 -21.77
N ASN A 28 3.72 -10.33 -22.17
CA ASN A 28 4.86 -10.15 -21.27
C ASN A 28 5.07 -8.70 -20.81
N THR A 29 4.55 -7.70 -21.53
CA THR A 29 4.62 -6.30 -21.08
C THR A 29 3.56 -6.01 -20.02
N ALA A 30 2.32 -6.51 -20.17
CA ALA A 30 1.26 -6.30 -19.18
C ALA A 30 1.48 -7.08 -17.86
N LEU A 31 2.11 -8.26 -17.91
CA LEU A 31 2.48 -9.00 -16.70
C LEU A 31 3.51 -8.25 -15.84
N LYS A 32 4.33 -7.36 -16.43
CA LYS A 32 5.48 -6.71 -15.78
C LYS A 32 5.14 -5.47 -14.95
N ASP A 33 3.95 -4.91 -15.06
CA ASP A 33 3.64 -3.62 -14.40
C ASP A 33 3.48 -3.76 -12.88
N PHE A 34 3.06 -4.94 -12.37
CA PHE A 34 2.96 -5.21 -10.92
C PHE A 34 3.75 -6.43 -10.44
N SER A 35 4.21 -7.31 -11.35
CA SER A 35 5.00 -8.50 -10.96
C SER A 35 6.47 -8.19 -10.65
N ASN A 36 6.98 -7.03 -11.09
CA ASN A 36 8.37 -6.60 -10.85
C ASN A 36 8.57 -5.81 -9.56
N VAL A 37 7.53 -5.66 -8.74
CA VAL A 37 7.68 -5.08 -7.39
C VAL A 37 8.37 -6.11 -6.49
N SER A 38 9.70 -6.03 -6.47
CA SER A 38 10.59 -6.91 -5.72
C SER A 38 10.67 -6.55 -4.23
N THR A 39 10.10 -5.42 -3.79
CA THR A 39 10.21 -4.95 -2.40
C THR A 39 8.83 -4.61 -1.82
N LYS A 40 8.25 -5.58 -1.12
CA LYS A 40 6.96 -5.46 -0.41
C LYS A 40 6.99 -6.22 0.91
N ASN A 41 6.26 -5.74 1.90
CA ASN A 41 6.01 -6.42 3.16
C ASN A 41 4.53 -6.32 3.50
N PHE A 42 3.85 -7.46 3.60
CA PHE A 42 2.41 -7.54 3.90
C PHE A 42 2.08 -7.79 5.38
N SER A 43 3.03 -7.57 6.28
CA SER A 43 2.77 -7.61 7.71
C SER A 43 1.80 -6.50 8.13
N GLN A 44 1.36 -6.54 9.39
CA GLN A 44 0.45 -5.53 9.95
C GLN A 44 0.98 -4.10 9.75
N ASN A 45 2.29 -3.88 9.94
CA ASN A 45 2.97 -2.64 9.59
C ASN A 45 3.76 -2.88 8.29
N GLY A 46 3.08 -2.70 7.17
CA GLY A 46 3.53 -3.13 5.85
C GLY A 46 3.86 -1.98 4.92
N TYR A 47 4.39 -2.34 3.76
CA TYR A 47 4.67 -1.41 2.67
C TYR A 47 4.69 -2.09 1.31
N TYR A 48 4.53 -1.29 0.26
CA TYR A 48 4.64 -1.69 -1.13
C TYR A 48 5.34 -0.57 -1.94
N LYS A 49 6.47 -0.90 -2.58
CA LYS A 49 7.21 0.03 -3.44
C LYS A 49 6.87 -0.19 -4.91
N LEU A 50 6.38 0.85 -5.56
CA LEU A 50 6.15 0.83 -7.00
C LEU A 50 7.45 1.22 -7.74
N PRO A 51 7.70 0.66 -8.93
CA PRO A 51 8.96 0.89 -9.66
C PRO A 51 9.15 2.34 -10.12
N ASP A 52 8.06 3.08 -10.26
CA ASP A 52 8.03 4.49 -10.66
C ASP A 52 8.51 5.46 -9.56
N GLY A 53 8.63 4.99 -8.32
CA GLY A 53 9.08 5.80 -7.19
C GLY A 53 8.00 6.06 -6.14
N LEU A 54 6.75 5.63 -6.38
CA LEU A 54 5.68 5.71 -5.39
C LEU A 54 5.82 4.59 -4.35
N MET A 55 5.51 4.88 -3.09
CA MET A 55 5.46 3.90 -2.01
C MET A 55 4.19 4.12 -1.18
N ILE A 56 3.54 3.02 -0.85
CA ILE A 56 2.41 2.97 0.06
C ILE A 56 2.89 2.22 1.30
N GLN A 57 2.65 2.79 2.49
CA GLN A 57 2.90 2.15 3.77
C GLN A 57 1.60 2.16 4.59
N TRP A 58 1.40 1.14 5.43
CA TRP A 58 0.25 1.08 6.32
C TRP A 58 0.64 0.45 7.65
N GLY A 59 -0.22 0.65 8.63
CA GLY A 59 -0.02 0.04 9.92
C GLY A 59 -1.19 0.15 10.87
N LYS A 60 -0.96 -0.36 12.07
CA LYS A 60 -1.86 -0.25 13.21
C LYS A 60 -1.05 0.14 14.44
N LYS A 61 -1.51 1.16 15.16
CA LYS A 61 -1.13 1.37 16.55
C LYS A 61 -1.96 0.43 17.41
N THR A 62 -1.31 -0.48 18.10
CA THR A 62 -1.94 -1.38 19.07
C THR A 62 -2.30 -0.68 20.37
N GLY A 63 -3.27 -1.24 21.10
CA GLY A 63 -3.71 -0.74 22.40
C GLY A 63 -2.55 -0.60 23.39
N GLY A 64 -2.57 0.45 24.19
CA GLY A 64 -1.55 0.77 25.17
C GLY A 64 -1.97 1.94 26.04
N SER A 65 -1.26 2.23 27.13
CA SER A 65 -1.64 3.27 28.09
C SER A 65 -1.40 4.71 27.63
N SER A 66 -0.72 4.90 26.50
CA SER A 66 -0.35 6.21 25.98
C SER A 66 -1.36 6.74 24.97
N TYR A 67 -1.81 7.97 25.19
CA TYR A 67 -2.68 8.73 24.29
C TYR A 67 -1.89 9.57 23.26
N GLN A 68 -0.57 9.63 23.37
CA GLN A 68 0.31 10.31 22.42
C GLN A 68 1.61 9.54 22.22
N GLY A 69 2.28 9.77 21.10
CA GLY A 69 3.58 9.15 20.85
C GLY A 69 4.04 9.31 19.42
N THR A 70 4.93 8.40 19.01
CA THR A 70 5.51 8.37 17.66
C THR A 70 5.26 7.00 17.04
N ILE A 71 4.85 6.99 15.77
CA ILE A 71 4.84 5.79 14.94
C ILE A 71 6.07 5.82 14.04
N THR A 72 6.89 4.78 14.12
CA THR A 72 8.01 4.55 13.19
C THR A 72 7.48 3.83 11.96
N LEU A 73 7.77 4.38 10.78
CA LEU A 73 7.38 3.77 9.51
C LEU A 73 8.27 2.55 9.21
N PRO A 74 7.73 1.50 8.54
CA PRO A 74 8.52 0.35 8.10
C PRO A 74 9.74 0.73 7.25
N LEU A 75 9.62 1.76 6.42
CA LEU A 75 10.69 2.33 5.61
C LEU A 75 10.64 3.86 5.62
N SER A 76 11.78 4.50 5.37
CA SER A 76 11.83 5.94 5.13
C SER A 76 11.31 6.27 3.73
N PHE A 77 10.47 7.29 3.63
CA PHE A 77 10.21 8.02 2.38
C PHE A 77 11.45 8.83 1.96
N HIS A 78 11.43 9.38 0.75
CA HIS A 78 12.46 10.28 0.23
C HIS A 78 12.55 11.56 1.08
N ASP A 79 11.39 12.15 1.39
CA ASP A 79 11.20 13.37 2.16
C ASP A 79 9.95 13.23 3.07
N ASP A 80 9.59 14.29 3.79
CA ASP A 80 8.36 14.37 4.60
C ASP A 80 7.12 14.81 3.79
N TYR A 81 7.26 14.96 2.47
CA TYR A 81 6.21 15.35 1.55
C TYR A 81 5.39 14.12 1.09
N TYR A 82 4.79 13.45 2.06
CA TYR A 82 3.87 12.33 1.85
C TYR A 82 2.50 12.60 2.47
N SER A 83 1.47 12.01 1.88
CA SER A 83 0.11 12.03 2.42
C SER A 83 -0.02 11.01 3.54
N LEU A 84 -0.69 11.37 4.62
CA LEU A 84 -0.93 10.51 5.79
C LEU A 84 -2.38 10.63 6.22
N ALA A 85 -3.03 9.49 6.42
CA ALA A 85 -4.36 9.41 7.00
C ALA A 85 -4.37 8.41 8.14
N CYS A 86 -5.10 8.76 9.20
CA CYS A 86 -5.30 7.92 10.38
C CYS A 86 -6.80 7.73 10.60
N SER A 87 -7.21 6.56 11.09
CA SER A 87 -8.59 6.27 11.48
C SER A 87 -8.61 5.58 12.83
N ALA A 88 -9.36 6.14 13.78
CA ALA A 88 -9.62 5.48 15.05
C ALA A 88 -10.37 4.16 14.84
N MET A 89 -10.07 3.18 15.68
CA MET A 89 -10.89 1.97 15.82
C MET A 89 -11.78 2.12 17.05
N LYS A 90 -13.10 2.10 16.86
CA LYS A 90 -14.06 2.09 17.97
C LYS A 90 -14.14 0.67 18.55
N GLY A 91 -13.74 0.51 19.81
CA GLY A 91 -13.82 -0.78 20.51
C GLY A 91 -15.12 -1.00 21.29
N ASN A 92 -15.93 0.03 21.52
CA ASN A 92 -17.07 -0.03 22.43
C ASN A 92 -18.40 0.32 21.72
N LEU A 93 -19.41 -0.54 21.86
CA LEU A 93 -20.68 -0.44 21.14
C LEU A 93 -21.64 0.59 21.77
N ILE A 94 -21.49 0.89 23.05
CA ILE A 94 -22.46 1.65 23.85
C ILE A 94 -22.03 3.12 24.06
N ASP A 95 -20.75 3.42 23.85
CA ASP A 95 -20.19 4.77 24.00
C ASP A 95 -20.49 5.65 22.77
N LEU A 96 -21.08 6.82 22.98
CA LEU A 96 -21.37 7.84 21.95
C LEU A 96 -20.17 8.75 21.66
N SER A 97 -19.04 8.55 22.33
CA SER A 97 -17.83 9.34 22.13
C SER A 97 -17.28 9.19 20.71
N SER A 98 -16.87 10.33 20.12
CA SER A 98 -16.11 10.37 18.87
C SER A 98 -14.63 10.26 19.18
N TRP A 99 -14.01 9.17 18.73
CA TRP A 99 -12.57 8.94 18.90
C TRP A 99 -11.81 9.63 17.77
N VAL A 100 -10.90 10.53 18.13
CA VAL A 100 -10.21 11.41 17.18
C VAL A 100 -8.72 11.14 17.24
N ILE A 101 -8.13 10.87 16.07
CA ILE A 101 -6.68 10.70 15.91
C ILE A 101 -6.15 11.87 15.11
N ASN A 102 -5.22 12.61 15.69
CA ASN A 102 -4.49 13.66 14.98
C ASN A 102 -3.05 13.19 14.80
N TYR A 103 -2.55 13.23 13.57
CA TYR A 103 -1.10 13.23 13.37
C TYR A 103 -0.59 14.66 13.52
N LEU A 104 0.63 14.81 14.03
CA LEU A 104 1.27 16.10 14.27
C LEU A 104 2.42 16.28 13.27
N ALA A 105 3.64 16.46 13.77
CA ALA A 105 4.84 16.52 12.94
C ALA A 105 5.11 15.17 12.26
N LYS A 106 5.52 15.25 10.99
CA LYS A 106 6.00 14.11 10.19
C LYS A 106 7.48 14.28 9.93
N THR A 107 8.19 13.16 9.85
CA THR A 107 9.52 13.06 9.26
C THR A 107 9.45 12.03 8.15
N LYS A 108 10.51 11.90 7.35
CA LYS A 108 10.60 10.84 6.34
C LYS A 108 10.45 9.41 6.89
N SER A 109 10.69 9.18 8.19
CA SER A 109 10.72 7.84 8.81
C SER A 109 9.70 7.66 9.95
N SER A 110 8.94 8.69 10.31
CA SER A 110 8.02 8.62 11.44
C SER A 110 6.97 9.73 11.41
N PHE A 111 5.94 9.59 12.23
CA PHE A 111 5.03 10.69 12.56
C PHE A 111 4.62 10.65 14.03
N ASN A 112 4.37 11.82 14.59
CA ASN A 112 3.82 11.95 15.94
C ASN A 112 2.29 11.87 15.89
N TYR A 113 1.68 11.34 16.93
CA TYR A 113 0.23 11.23 17.06
C TYR A 113 -0.26 11.68 18.43
N ILE A 114 -1.52 12.11 18.47
CA ILE A 114 -2.31 12.28 19.68
C ILE A 114 -3.72 11.71 19.46
N CYS A 115 -4.18 10.98 20.45
CA CYS A 115 -5.46 10.30 20.52
C CYS A 115 -6.33 11.02 21.55
N THR A 116 -7.47 11.53 21.10
CA THR A 116 -8.45 12.22 21.95
C THR A 116 -9.82 11.60 21.73
N TYR A 117 -10.78 11.96 22.58
CA TYR A 117 -12.18 11.69 22.31
C TYR A 117 -13.03 12.92 22.67
N ALA A 118 -14.16 13.06 21.99
CA ALA A 118 -15.18 14.05 22.29
C ALA A 118 -16.48 13.35 22.70
N ALA A 119 -17.01 13.71 23.86
CA ALA A 119 -18.25 13.22 24.46
C ALA A 119 -19.02 14.42 25.07
N GLU A 120 -19.62 14.28 26.26
CA GLU A 120 -20.09 15.43 27.05
C GLU A 120 -18.94 16.38 27.49
N GLY A 121 -17.69 15.96 27.29
CA GLY A 121 -16.48 16.77 27.40
C GLY A 121 -15.36 16.24 26.49
N ASN A 122 -14.19 16.88 26.55
CA ASN A 122 -13.00 16.47 25.80
C ASN A 122 -12.04 15.70 26.71
N GLY A 123 -11.49 14.59 26.21
CA GLY A 123 -10.55 13.78 26.97
C GLY A 123 -9.45 13.15 26.11
N THR A 124 -8.49 12.53 26.79
CA THR A 124 -7.44 11.73 26.15
C THR A 124 -7.92 10.30 25.96
N SER A 125 -7.47 9.66 24.88
CA SER A 125 -7.95 8.33 24.52
C SER A 125 -6.78 7.40 24.23
N ASN A 126 -6.93 6.14 24.60
CA ASN A 126 -5.90 5.11 24.36
C ASN A 126 -6.22 4.29 23.11
N ALA A 127 -6.99 4.86 22.19
CA ALA A 127 -7.53 4.18 21.01
C ALA A 127 -6.45 3.45 20.24
N GLU A 128 -6.84 2.30 19.71
CA GLU A 128 -6.16 1.73 18.57
C GLU A 128 -6.54 2.53 17.33
N PHE A 129 -5.62 2.64 16.38
CA PHE A 129 -5.90 3.27 15.11
C PHE A 129 -5.12 2.63 13.98
N HIS A 130 -5.72 2.66 12.81
CA HIS A 130 -5.05 2.35 11.56
C HIS A 130 -4.50 3.60 10.93
N TRP A 131 -3.41 3.45 10.18
CA TRP A 131 -2.84 4.53 9.40
C TRP A 131 -2.42 4.03 8.02
N ILE A 132 -2.45 4.93 7.04
CA ILE A 132 -1.93 4.72 5.70
C ILE A 132 -1.16 5.97 5.27
N ALA A 133 0.01 5.74 4.67
CA ALA A 133 0.90 6.78 4.18
C ALA A 133 1.25 6.52 2.72
N ILE A 134 1.25 7.56 1.89
CA ILE A 134 1.55 7.48 0.46
C ILE A 134 2.51 8.61 0.09
N GLY A 135 3.67 8.25 -0.47
CA GLY A 135 4.72 9.22 -0.81
C GLY A 135 5.78 8.61 -1.71
N ARG A 136 6.87 9.33 -1.95
CA ARG A 136 7.97 8.87 -2.81
C ARG A 136 9.03 8.11 -2.00
N TRP A 137 9.64 7.08 -2.59
CA TRP A 137 10.78 6.38 -2.00
C TRP A 137 12.12 6.67 -2.68
N LYS A 138 12.10 7.28 -3.87
CA LYS A 138 13.27 7.77 -4.60
C LYS A 138 12.99 9.17 -5.15
#